data_AF-A0A414WNU9-F1
#
_entry.id   AF-A0A414WNU9-F1
#
_cell.length_a   1.000
_cell.length_b   1.000
_cell.length_c   1.000
_cell.angle_alpha   90.00
_cell.angle_beta   90.00
_cell.angle_gamma   90.00
#
_symmetry.space_group_name_H-M   'P 1'
#
loop_
_entity.id
_entity.type
_entity.pdbx_description
1 polymer ?
#
loop_
_entity_poly.entity_id
_entity_poly.type
_entity_poly.pdbx_seq_one_letter_code
_entity_poly.pdbx_strand_id
1 'polypeptide(L)'
;MNIYEIGQDFDNYKFFVFKEDDKSNKDVWDYNGQSLVNEWKGLSLELFRDKRKKKDKRSEDFDASCYFSGCLIVNKKTSLLLAEKLKGQIEVLPVNVDGNTSDYYFINVLNTVDALNIES
;
A
#
# COMPACT_ATOMS: atom_id res chain seq x y z
N MET A 1 16.71 1.25 -21.01
CA MET A 1 15.62 0.68 -20.17
C MET A 1 14.78 1.83 -19.71
N ASN A 2 13.45 1.74 -19.84
CA ASN A 2 12.56 2.78 -19.32
C ASN A 2 12.25 2.46 -17.86
N ILE A 3 12.28 3.49 -17.02
CA ILE A 3 11.91 3.40 -15.61
C ILE A 3 10.57 4.11 -15.45
N TYR A 4 9.65 3.48 -14.72
CA TYR A 4 8.31 4.00 -14.49
C TYR A 4 8.05 4.03 -12.99
N GLU A 5 7.30 5.05 -12.55
CA GLU A 5 6.82 5.19 -11.18
C GLU A 5 5.38 4.67 -11.09
N ILE A 6 5.08 3.94 -10.01
CA ILE A 6 3.69 3.57 -9.70
C ILE A 6 3.03 4.77 -9.03
N GLY A 7 2.27 5.53 -9.82
CA GLY A 7 1.48 6.67 -9.34
C GLY A 7 0.07 6.30 -8.89
N GLN A 8 -0.58 7.23 -8.20
CA GLN A 8 -1.95 7.10 -7.72
C GLN A 8 -2.85 8.16 -8.36
N ASP A 9 -4.04 7.77 -8.83
CA ASP A 9 -5.05 8.68 -9.38
C ASP A 9 -6.13 8.97 -8.33
N PHE A 10 -5.81 9.94 -7.45
CA PHE A 10 -6.67 10.34 -6.34
C PHE A 10 -7.91 11.16 -6.76
N ASP A 11 -7.95 11.59 -8.02
CA ASP A 11 -9.05 12.38 -8.58
C ASP A 11 -10.19 11.47 -9.03
N ASN A 12 -9.87 10.30 -9.60
CA ASN A 12 -10.86 9.36 -10.14
C ASN A 12 -11.14 8.16 -9.22
N TYR A 13 -10.16 7.73 -8.42
CA TYR A 13 -10.27 6.53 -7.57
C TYR A 13 -10.17 6.86 -6.09
N LYS A 14 -10.86 6.05 -5.27
CA LYS A 14 -10.68 6.08 -3.82
C LYS A 14 -9.32 5.49 -3.46
N PHE A 15 -8.92 5.74 -2.22
CA PHE A 15 -7.63 5.31 -1.70
C PHE A 15 -7.75 4.95 -0.22
N PHE A 16 -6.82 4.12 0.25
CA PHE A 16 -6.71 3.78 1.67
C PHE A 16 -5.96 4.85 2.44
N VAL A 17 -6.39 5.03 3.69
CA VAL A 17 -5.65 5.73 4.74
C VAL A 17 -5.50 4.81 5.95
N PHE A 18 -4.49 5.06 6.78
CA PHE A 18 -4.31 4.42 8.08
C PHE A 18 -5.41 4.89 9.01
N LYS A 19 -5.97 3.98 9.79
CA LYS A 19 -6.84 4.37 10.90
C LYS A 19 -6.02 5.14 11.93
N GLU A 20 -6.49 6.34 12.27
CA GLU A 20 -5.77 7.29 13.12
C GLU A 20 -5.43 6.73 14.51
N ASP A 21 -6.29 5.89 15.08
CA ASP A 21 -6.15 5.35 16.44
C ASP A 21 -5.42 4.00 16.53
N ASP A 22 -5.02 3.42 15.39
CA ASP A 22 -4.43 2.09 15.38
C ASP A 22 -2.90 2.13 15.49
N LYS A 23 -2.40 1.69 16.65
CA LYS A 23 -0.96 1.67 16.94
C LYS A 23 -0.17 0.74 16.03
N SER A 24 -0.80 -0.23 15.36
CA SER A 24 -0.14 -1.13 14.40
C SER A 24 0.45 -0.39 13.20
N ASN A 25 -0.08 0.79 12.86
CA ASN A 25 0.35 1.57 11.71
C ASN A 25 1.61 2.42 11.98
N LYS A 26 2.08 2.54 13.23
CA LYS A 26 3.19 3.44 13.58
C LYS A 26 4.52 2.99 12.99
N ASP A 27 4.73 1.68 12.94
CA ASP A 27 6.01 1.07 12.54
C ASP A 27 6.22 1.13 11.02
N VAL A 28 5.19 1.50 10.23
CA VAL A 28 5.24 1.49 8.75
C VAL A 28 6.31 2.41 8.17
N TRP A 29 6.63 3.49 8.89
CA TRP A 29 7.64 4.46 8.50
C TRP A 29 9.08 3.95 8.66
N ASP A 30 9.26 2.87 9.43
CA ASP A 30 10.54 2.22 9.66
C ASP A 30 10.80 1.08 8.67
N TYR A 31 9.87 0.82 7.73
CA TYR A 31 10.02 -0.22 6.72
C TYR A 31 10.95 0.27 5.61
N ASN A 32 12.17 -0.28 5.58
CA ASN A 32 13.25 0.13 4.69
C ASN A 32 14.01 -1.05 4.08
N GLY A 33 13.27 -2.11 3.72
CA GLY A 33 13.81 -3.25 2.98
C GLY A 33 14.06 -4.50 3.81
N GLN A 34 13.87 -4.44 5.12
CA GLN A 34 13.90 -5.62 5.98
C GLN A 34 12.71 -6.54 5.69
N SER A 35 12.92 -7.84 5.91
CA SER A 35 11.83 -8.83 5.95
C SER A 35 10.93 -8.55 7.15
N LEU A 36 9.62 -8.56 6.92
CA LEU A 36 8.60 -8.31 7.93
C LEU A 36 7.79 -9.56 8.26
N VAL A 37 7.95 -10.68 7.52
CA VAL A 37 7.11 -11.89 7.65
C VAL A 37 6.97 -12.40 9.09
N ASN A 38 8.03 -12.32 9.90
CA ASN A 38 8.01 -12.81 11.29
C ASN A 38 7.45 -11.79 12.30
N GLU A 39 7.41 -10.51 11.93
CA GLU A 39 7.02 -9.40 12.81
C GLU A 39 5.75 -8.69 12.33
N TRP A 40 5.11 -9.23 11.29
CA TRP A 40 3.98 -8.61 10.63
C TRP A 40 2.74 -8.60 11.53
N LYS A 41 2.35 -7.40 11.96
CA LYS A 41 1.14 -7.18 12.78
C LYS A 41 -0.09 -6.85 11.95
N GLY A 42 0.07 -6.56 10.66
CA GLY A 42 -0.99 -6.12 9.76
C GLY A 42 -1.27 -4.62 9.88
N LEU A 43 -1.27 -3.92 8.74
CA LEU A 43 -1.72 -2.52 8.68
C LEU A 43 -3.24 -2.45 8.77
N SER A 44 -3.73 -1.47 9.51
CA SER A 44 -5.15 -1.22 9.72
C SER A 44 -5.59 -0.02 8.89
N LEU A 45 -6.38 -0.31 7.86
CA LEU A 45 -6.72 0.62 6.79
C LEU A 45 -8.23 0.88 6.75
N GLU A 46 -8.58 2.06 6.25
CA GLU A 46 -9.94 2.41 5.87
C GLU A 46 -9.95 3.17 4.55
N LEU A 47 -11.06 3.07 3.81
CA LEU A 47 -11.25 3.92 2.63
C LEU A 47 -11.43 5.36 3.09
N PHE A 48 -10.63 6.26 2.52
CA PHE A 48 -10.77 7.68 2.79
C PHE A 48 -12.17 8.19 2.41
N ARG A 49 -12.77 8.95 3.32
CA ARG A 49 -14.05 9.62 3.11
C ARG A 49 -13.91 11.09 3.48
N ASP A 50 -14.04 11.99 2.50
CA ASP A 50 -14.08 13.42 2.77
C ASP A 50 -15.39 13.78 3.48
N LYS A 51 -15.31 13.96 4.81
CA LYS A 51 -16.47 14.29 5.66
C LYS A 51 -17.18 15.59 5.27
N ARG A 52 -16.52 16.46 4.48
CA ARG A 52 -17.11 17.71 3.98
C ARG A 52 -18.03 17.48 2.77
N LYS A 53 -17.92 16.33 2.08
CA LYS A 53 -18.73 15.99 0.90
C LYS A 53 -19.84 15.01 1.29
N LYS A 54 -21.07 15.30 0.84
CA LYS A 54 -22.23 14.42 1.07
C LYS A 54 -22.11 13.05 0.38
N LYS A 55 -21.38 13.00 -0.75
CA LYS A 55 -21.08 11.77 -1.49
C LYS A 55 -19.70 11.87 -2.13
N ASP A 56 -18.89 10.83 -1.96
CA ASP A 56 -17.68 10.63 -2.75
C ASP A 56 -18.04 9.99 -4.10
N LYS A 57 -17.62 10.63 -5.20
CA LYS A 57 -17.90 10.16 -6.57
C LYS A 57 -16.80 9.26 -7.13
N ARG A 58 -15.66 9.15 -6.44
CA ARG A 58 -14.53 8.35 -6.88
C ARG A 58 -14.86 6.87 -6.84
N SER A 59 -14.28 6.13 -7.79
CA SER A 59 -14.50 4.70 -7.94
C SER A 59 -13.79 3.91 -6.84
N GLU A 60 -14.41 2.82 -6.39
CA GLU A 60 -13.79 1.81 -5.53
C GLU A 60 -13.12 0.68 -6.34
N ASP A 61 -13.23 0.72 -7.67
CA ASP A 61 -12.66 -0.25 -8.60
C ASP A 61 -11.23 0.17 -8.97
N PHE A 62 -10.27 -0.12 -8.08
CA PHE A 62 -8.85 0.17 -8.29
C PHE A 62 -7.99 -1.04 -7.92
N ASP A 63 -6.87 -1.22 -8.63
CA ASP A 63 -5.96 -2.35 -8.42
C ASP A 63 -4.97 -2.12 -7.28
N ALA A 64 -4.58 -0.87 -7.06
CA ALA A 64 -3.62 -0.46 -6.06
C ALA A 64 -3.92 0.97 -5.58
N SER A 65 -3.99 1.19 -4.26
CA SER A 65 -3.99 2.56 -3.75
C SER A 65 -3.72 2.71 -2.26
N CYS A 66 -2.82 3.62 -1.89
CA CYS A 66 -2.67 4.13 -0.53
C CYS A 66 -2.26 5.60 -0.61
N TYR A 67 -2.75 6.42 0.32
CA TYR A 67 -2.39 7.83 0.37
C TYR A 67 -0.93 8.07 0.76
N PHE A 68 -0.34 7.15 1.53
CA PHE A 68 0.98 7.33 2.11
C PHE A 68 2.08 6.86 1.15
N SER A 69 3.04 7.73 0.87
CA SER A 69 4.23 7.40 0.09
C SER A 69 4.99 6.22 0.70
N GLY A 70 5.58 5.39 -0.16
CA GLY A 70 6.28 4.17 0.26
C GLY A 70 5.33 3.01 0.62
N CYS A 71 4.01 3.24 0.68
CA CYS A 71 3.04 2.18 0.98
C CYS A 71 2.29 1.75 -0.28
N LEU A 72 2.60 0.57 -0.80
CA LEU A 72 1.88 -0.03 -1.92
C LEU A 72 0.87 -1.06 -1.40
N ILE A 73 -0.42 -0.71 -1.42
CA ILE A 73 -1.53 -1.62 -1.10
C ILE A 73 -2.21 -2.04 -2.41
N VAL A 74 -2.32 -3.34 -2.64
CA VAL A 74 -2.85 -3.92 -3.89
C VAL A 74 -3.95 -4.94 -3.61
N ASN A 75 -4.86 -5.11 -4.58
CA ASN A 75 -5.84 -6.20 -4.53
C ASN A 75 -5.18 -7.58 -4.71
N LYS A 76 -5.93 -8.64 -4.42
CA LYS A 76 -5.48 -10.04 -4.54
C LYS A 76 -4.92 -10.42 -5.92
N LYS A 77 -5.57 -9.99 -7.00
CA LYS A 77 -5.14 -10.36 -8.35
C LYS A 77 -3.75 -9.78 -8.65
N THR A 78 -3.57 -8.51 -8.32
CA THR A 78 -2.30 -7.81 -8.49
C THR A 78 -1.23 -8.37 -7.56
N SER A 79 -1.59 -8.71 -6.31
CA SER A 79 -0.64 -9.30 -5.37
C SER A 79 -0.06 -10.63 -5.85
N LEU A 80 -0.91 -11.51 -6.41
CA LEU A 80 -0.47 -12.79 -6.99
C LEU A 80 0.46 -12.58 -8.20
N LEU A 81 0.14 -11.64 -9.08
CA LEU A 81 0.97 -11.32 -10.24
C LEU A 81 2.36 -10.80 -9.82
N LEU A 82 2.40 -9.91 -8.82
CA LEU A 82 3.65 -9.38 -8.30
C LEU A 82 4.47 -10.47 -7.60
N ALA A 83 3.83 -11.32 -6.79
CA ALA A 83 4.51 -12.42 -6.10
C ALA A 83 5.19 -13.39 -7.07
N GLU A 84 4.54 -13.66 -8.21
CA GLU A 84 5.12 -14.51 -9.27
C GLU A 84 6.30 -13.82 -9.95
N LYS A 85 6.14 -12.56 -10.37
CA LYS A 85 7.15 -11.83 -11.16
C LYS A 85 8.37 -11.38 -10.35
N LEU A 86 8.16 -11.06 -9.08
CA LEU A 86 9.17 -10.47 -8.18
C LEU A 86 9.52 -11.41 -7.03
N LYS A 87 9.40 -12.72 -7.25
CA LYS A 87 9.67 -13.75 -6.24
C LYS A 87 11.04 -13.54 -5.61
N GLY A 88 11.07 -13.47 -4.27
CA GLY A 88 12.30 -13.26 -3.49
C GLY A 88 12.78 -11.81 -3.42
N GLN A 89 12.13 -10.88 -4.14
CA GLN A 89 12.41 -9.44 -4.06
C GLN A 89 11.34 -8.67 -3.29
N ILE A 90 10.17 -9.29 -3.08
CA ILE A 90 9.08 -8.71 -2.31
C ILE A 90 8.52 -9.70 -1.30
N GLU A 91 7.85 -9.18 -0.29
CA GLU A 91 6.89 -9.91 0.53
C GLU A 91 5.49 -9.37 0.28
N VAL A 92 4.52 -10.28 0.22
CA VAL A 92 3.11 -9.96 0.07
C VAL A 92 2.43 -10.23 1.40
N LEU A 93 2.05 -9.16 2.08
CA LEU A 93 1.64 -9.19 3.48
C LEU A 93 0.17 -8.77 3.60
N PRO A 94 -0.70 -9.53 4.29
CA PRO A 94 -2.12 -9.21 4.38
C PRO A 94 -2.36 -7.93 5.19
N VAL A 95 -3.35 -7.13 4.81
CA VAL A 95 -3.77 -5.94 5.57
C VAL A 95 -5.21 -6.06 6.05
N ASN A 96 -5.54 -5.33 7.10
CA ASN A 96 -6.87 -5.29 7.71
C ASN A 96 -7.61 -4.07 7.17
N VAL A 97 -8.64 -4.26 6.34
CA VAL A 97 -9.45 -3.17 5.76
C VAL A 97 -10.85 -3.19 6.36
N ASP A 98 -11.28 -2.09 6.97
CA ASP A 98 -12.65 -2.00 7.51
C ASP A 98 -13.72 -1.94 6.42
N GLY A 99 -14.79 -2.70 6.62
CA GLY A 99 -16.00 -2.64 5.80
C GLY A 99 -15.89 -3.28 4.40
N ASN A 100 -14.81 -4.02 4.11
CA ASN A 100 -14.67 -4.74 2.86
C ASN A 100 -14.16 -6.18 3.09
N THR A 101 -14.64 -7.12 2.27
CA THR A 101 -14.28 -8.55 2.27
C THR A 101 -13.10 -8.85 1.34
N SER A 102 -12.53 -7.84 0.70
CA SER A 102 -11.49 -8.01 -0.31
C SER A 102 -10.12 -8.19 0.33
N ASP A 103 -9.45 -9.29 -0.04
CA ASP A 103 -8.07 -9.58 0.34
C ASP A 103 -7.12 -8.55 -0.30
N TYR A 104 -6.86 -7.44 0.40
CA TYR A 104 -5.80 -6.49 0.04
C TYR A 104 -4.49 -6.88 0.72
N TYR A 105 -3.39 -6.48 0.09
CA TYR A 105 -2.05 -6.82 0.53
C TYR A 105 -1.12 -5.61 0.45
N PHE A 106 -0.28 -5.47 1.45
CA PHE A 106 0.89 -4.61 1.43
C PHE A 106 2.03 -5.32 0.68
N ILE A 107 2.68 -4.59 -0.21
CA ILE A 107 3.87 -5.05 -0.93
C ILE A 107 5.10 -4.45 -0.27
N ASN A 108 5.81 -5.27 0.51
CA ASN A 108 7.10 -4.91 1.09
C ASN A 108 8.20 -5.23 0.08
N VAL A 109 8.97 -4.23 -0.36
CA VAL A 109 10.14 -4.46 -1.22
C VAL A 109 11.32 -4.79 -0.33
N LEU A 110 12.03 -5.89 -0.63
CA LEU A 110 13.15 -6.37 0.16
C LEU A 110 14.48 -5.77 -0.30
N ASN A 111 15.43 -5.69 0.63
CA ASN A 111 16.83 -5.29 0.39
C ASN A 111 16.96 -3.91 -0.27
N THR A 112 16.05 -2.97 0.05
CA THR A 112 16.20 -1.59 -0.41
C THR A 112 17.45 -0.96 0.19
N VAL A 113 18.14 -0.17 -0.61
CA VAL A 113 19.34 0.58 -0.21
C VAL A 113 19.16 2.04 -0.57
N ASP A 114 19.87 2.93 0.12
CA ASP A 114 19.89 4.34 -0.24
C ASP A 114 20.60 4.52 -1.59
N ALA A 115 19.79 4.70 -2.64
CA ALA A 115 20.25 4.74 -4.03
C ALA A 115 19.67 5.95 -4.81
N LEU A 116 18.97 6.86 -4.12
CA LEU A 116 18.44 8.05 -4.75
C LEU A 116 19.59 9.06 -4.93
N ASN A 117 19.84 9.48 -6.16
CA ASN A 117 20.70 10.62 -6.42
C ASN A 117 19.92 11.91 -6.16
N ILE A 118 20.11 12.48 -4.97
CA ILE A 118 19.48 13.73 -4.52
C ILE A 118 20.34 14.96 -4.81
N GLU A 119 21.53 14.80 -5.40
CA GLU A 119 22.34 15.92 -5.86
C GLU A 119 21.69 16.54 -7.09
N SER A 120 21.34 17.82 -6.97
CA SER A 120 20.66 18.64 -7.99
C SER A 120 21.65 19.46 -8.79
#